data_AF-A0A8T4FIX4-F1
#
_entry.id   AF-A0A8T4FIX4-F1
#
_cell.length_a   1.000
_cell.length_b   1.000
_cell.length_c   1.000
_cell.angle_alpha   90.00
_cell.angle_beta   90.00
_cell.angle_gamma   90.00
#
_symmetry.space_group_name_H-M   'P 1'
#
loop_
_entity.id
_entity.type
_entity.pdbx_description
1 polymer ?
#
loop_
_entity_poly.entity_id
_entity_poly.type
_entity_poly.pdbx_seq_one_letter_code
_entity_poly.pdbx_strand_id
1 'polypeptide(L)'
;MADTVKKLKAADIAEISGISEKEIKNISDEFASLIPSHTLGRIKIYEEKAVEVISKINSLKQSGTASEEIFSQFGKAAPAKKSTKERMTESLRKNQASLGARTAHITKDYGNSIPPGTKTRTSTKSSGTAKSAENTETPSVVSMVTDAVSTAEKRVNRLISLADSAPDSELVDKIGAAELRISKLTVRIEKIESDIAEIKKTSERNMSEIKEMLSSLEKRTDIANDWVNYFEKSLDEYKASQDAVCSSLKDSVADAAAEIEELKKPFWKRK
;
A
#
# COMPACT_ATOMS: atom_id res chain seq x y z
N MET A 1 -30.30 -30.15 20.09
CA MET A 1 -30.03 -29.11 21.09
C MET A 1 -29.68 -27.85 20.32
N ALA A 2 -30.36 -26.74 20.58
CA ALA A 2 -30.11 -25.50 19.86
C ALA A 2 -28.83 -24.89 20.42
N ASP A 3 -27.69 -25.19 19.80
CA ASP A 3 -26.41 -24.54 20.11
C ASP A 3 -26.59 -23.05 19.87
N THR A 4 -26.66 -22.29 20.96
CA THR A 4 -26.59 -20.85 20.92
C THR A 4 -25.22 -20.49 20.37
N VAL A 5 -25.13 -20.23 19.07
CA VAL A 5 -23.89 -19.84 18.39
C VAL A 5 -23.37 -18.59 19.09
N LYS A 6 -22.39 -18.77 19.98
CA LYS A 6 -21.79 -17.67 20.73
C LYS A 6 -21.04 -16.81 19.73
N LYS A 7 -21.55 -15.60 19.54
CA LYS A 7 -21.01 -14.60 18.64
C LYS A 7 -19.83 -13.93 19.31
N LEU A 8 -18.63 -14.14 18.78
CA LEU A 8 -17.37 -13.64 19.36
C LEU A 8 -16.93 -12.36 18.64
N LYS A 9 -16.43 -11.40 19.38
CA LYS A 9 -15.69 -10.24 18.85
C LYS A 9 -14.21 -10.60 18.74
N ALA A 10 -13.45 -9.78 18.00
CA ALA A 10 -12.00 -9.95 17.89
C ALA A 10 -11.30 -9.97 19.27
N ALA A 11 -11.79 -9.18 20.24
CA ALA A 11 -11.28 -9.17 21.61
C ALA A 11 -11.50 -10.52 22.32
N ASP A 12 -12.68 -11.13 22.16
CA ASP A 12 -13.00 -12.42 22.78
C ASP A 12 -12.13 -13.55 22.18
N ILE A 13 -11.86 -13.49 20.87
CA ILE A 13 -10.96 -14.44 20.20
C ILE A 13 -9.52 -14.24 20.68
N ALA A 14 -9.09 -12.99 20.92
CA ALA A 14 -7.75 -12.69 21.43
C ALA A 14 -7.51 -13.33 22.80
N GLU A 15 -8.51 -13.25 23.67
CA GLU A 15 -8.47 -13.87 24.99
C GLU A 15 -8.39 -15.40 24.91
N ILE A 16 -9.17 -16.03 24.02
CA ILE A 16 -9.21 -17.50 23.88
C ILE A 16 -7.96 -18.05 23.19
N SER A 17 -7.45 -17.37 22.17
CA SER A 17 -6.35 -17.87 21.32
C SER A 17 -4.96 -17.39 21.74
N GLY A 18 -4.88 -16.39 22.64
CA GLY A 18 -3.61 -15.76 23.04
C GLY A 18 -2.96 -14.92 21.92
N ILE A 19 -3.70 -14.62 20.85
CA ILE A 19 -3.25 -13.83 19.69
C ILE A 19 -3.68 -12.37 19.88
N SER A 20 -2.87 -11.40 19.47
CA SER A 20 -3.25 -9.99 19.61
C SER A 20 -4.48 -9.63 18.75
N GLU A 21 -5.32 -8.72 19.23
CA GLU A 21 -6.52 -8.26 18.49
C GLU A 21 -6.15 -7.69 17.09
N LYS A 22 -4.97 -7.06 16.99
CA LYS A 22 -4.45 -6.50 15.74
C LYS A 22 -4.10 -7.61 14.74
N GLU A 23 -3.47 -8.69 15.19
CA GLU A 23 -3.15 -9.83 14.34
C GLU A 23 -4.41 -10.57 13.89
N ILE A 24 -5.39 -10.72 14.77
CA ILE A 24 -6.69 -11.31 14.42
C ILE A 24 -7.40 -10.50 13.33
N LYS A 25 -7.37 -9.17 13.42
CA LYS A 25 -7.92 -8.29 12.36
C LYS A 25 -7.18 -8.46 11.04
N ASN A 26 -5.85 -8.51 11.08
CA ASN A 26 -5.02 -8.71 9.88
C ASN A 26 -5.30 -10.07 9.22
N ILE A 27 -5.33 -11.16 10.02
CA ILE A 27 -5.66 -12.51 9.56
C ILE A 27 -7.09 -12.56 9.00
N SER A 28 -8.04 -11.90 9.68
CA SER A 28 -9.42 -11.82 9.24
C SER A 28 -9.61 -11.05 7.94
N ASP A 29 -8.78 -10.05 7.67
CA ASP A 29 -8.85 -9.27 6.43
C ASP A 29 -8.17 -10.01 5.27
N GLU A 30 -7.04 -10.68 5.53
CA GLU A 30 -6.29 -11.45 4.54
C GLU A 30 -7.03 -12.75 4.14
N PHE A 31 -7.63 -13.43 5.11
CA PHE A 31 -8.29 -14.74 4.94
C PHE A 31 -9.81 -14.65 5.14
N ALA A 32 -10.43 -13.54 4.72
CA ALA A 32 -11.86 -13.28 4.90
C ALA A 32 -12.78 -14.39 4.32
N SER A 33 -12.32 -15.14 3.32
CA SER A 33 -13.08 -16.26 2.72
C SER A 33 -12.95 -17.59 3.48
N LEU A 34 -11.95 -17.73 4.36
CA LEU A 34 -11.74 -18.91 5.18
C LEU A 34 -12.47 -18.80 6.53
N ILE A 35 -12.56 -17.58 7.07
CA ILE A 35 -12.99 -17.34 8.44
C ILE A 35 -14.50 -17.07 8.49
N PRO A 36 -15.29 -17.92 9.18
CA PRO A 36 -16.72 -17.70 9.36
C PRO A 36 -16.96 -16.41 10.15
N SER A 37 -17.46 -15.38 9.47
CA SER A 37 -17.71 -14.08 10.08
C SER A 37 -18.91 -13.37 9.43
N HIS A 38 -19.56 -12.53 10.23
CA HIS A 38 -20.66 -11.67 9.83
C HIS A 38 -20.40 -10.24 10.28
N THR A 39 -20.67 -9.28 9.40
CA THR A 39 -20.52 -7.85 9.72
C THR A 39 -21.85 -7.33 10.28
N LEU A 40 -21.85 -6.89 11.55
CA LEU A 40 -22.95 -6.14 12.14
C LEU A 40 -22.55 -4.66 12.24
N GLY A 41 -23.06 -3.85 11.32
CA GLY A 41 -22.72 -2.44 11.22
C GLY A 41 -21.23 -2.23 10.92
N ARG A 42 -20.48 -1.67 11.88
CA ARG A 42 -19.04 -1.42 11.77
C ARG A 42 -18.16 -2.50 12.39
N ILE A 43 -18.77 -3.53 13.00
CA ILE A 43 -18.07 -4.54 13.79
C ILE A 43 -18.19 -5.89 13.08
N LYS A 44 -17.05 -6.58 12.92
CA LYS A 44 -17.02 -7.98 12.49
C LYS A 44 -17.26 -8.89 13.70
N ILE A 45 -18.18 -9.81 13.55
CA ILE A 45 -18.52 -10.83 14.53
C ILE A 45 -18.14 -12.18 13.94
N TYR A 46 -17.55 -13.01 14.77
CA TYR A 46 -17.02 -14.30 14.40
C TYR A 46 -17.84 -15.40 15.04
N GLU A 47 -17.93 -16.53 14.35
CA GLU A 47 -18.47 -17.75 14.93
C GLU A 47 -17.41 -18.43 15.80
N GLU A 48 -17.83 -19.34 16.68
CA GLU A 48 -16.91 -20.09 17.54
C GLU A 48 -15.87 -20.89 16.74
N LYS A 49 -16.27 -21.46 15.60
CA LYS A 49 -15.37 -22.15 14.65
C LYS A 49 -14.27 -21.25 14.08
N ALA A 50 -14.45 -19.93 14.10
CA ALA A 50 -13.43 -19.00 13.63
C ALA A 50 -12.17 -19.03 14.50
N VAL A 51 -12.29 -19.34 15.79
CA VAL A 51 -11.14 -19.39 16.72
C VAL A 51 -10.15 -20.46 16.27
N GLU A 52 -10.63 -21.67 15.98
CA GLU A 52 -9.80 -22.79 15.51
C GLU A 52 -9.13 -22.45 14.17
N VAL A 53 -9.90 -21.87 13.24
CA VAL A 53 -9.40 -21.48 11.91
C VAL A 53 -8.33 -20.40 12.04
N ILE A 54 -8.55 -19.37 12.86
CA ILE A 54 -7.60 -18.26 13.08
C ILE A 54 -6.33 -18.78 13.76
N SER A 55 -6.46 -19.64 14.78
CA SER A 55 -5.31 -20.24 15.46
C SER A 55 -4.47 -21.06 14.49
N LYS A 56 -5.10 -21.89 13.66
CA LYS A 56 -4.40 -22.72 12.67
C LYS A 56 -3.71 -21.88 11.60
N ILE A 57 -4.37 -20.83 11.10
CA ILE A 57 -3.75 -19.88 10.16
C ILE A 57 -2.54 -19.19 10.82
N ASN A 58 -2.65 -18.77 12.08
CA ASN A 58 -1.58 -18.11 12.79
C ASN A 58 -0.36 -19.02 12.97
N SER A 59 -0.56 -20.29 13.34
CA SER A 59 0.53 -21.28 13.43
C SER A 59 1.23 -21.47 12.08
N LEU A 60 0.48 -21.53 10.98
CA LEU A 60 1.06 -21.66 9.63
C LEU A 60 1.83 -20.40 9.20
N LYS A 61 1.36 -19.21 9.58
CA LYS A 61 2.10 -17.97 9.32
C LYS A 61 3.39 -17.91 10.14
N GLN A 62 3.37 -18.35 11.39
CA GLN A 62 4.56 -18.43 12.23
C GLN A 62 5.59 -19.44 11.72
N SER A 63 5.14 -20.53 11.06
CA SER A 63 6.04 -21.48 10.37
C SER A 63 6.56 -21.00 9.01
N GLY A 64 6.23 -19.77 8.60
CA GLY A 64 6.71 -19.19 7.34
C GLY A 64 5.99 -19.70 6.08
N THR A 65 4.84 -20.37 6.23
CA THR A 65 4.05 -20.89 5.11
C THR A 65 3.45 -19.74 4.30
N ALA A 66 3.58 -19.80 2.98
CA ALA A 66 3.05 -18.75 2.10
C ALA A 66 1.51 -18.73 2.14
N SER A 67 0.90 -17.55 2.02
CA SER A 67 -0.56 -17.40 2.11
C SER A 67 -1.32 -18.30 1.11
N GLU A 68 -0.74 -18.59 -0.05
CA GLU A 68 -1.30 -19.47 -1.10
C GLU A 68 -1.37 -20.95 -0.66
N GLU A 69 -0.35 -21.42 0.06
CA GLU A 69 -0.31 -22.77 0.62
C GLU A 69 -1.31 -22.92 1.77
N ILE A 70 -1.49 -21.84 2.56
CA ILE A 70 -2.52 -21.78 3.61
C ILE A 70 -3.91 -21.96 2.99
N PHE A 71 -4.25 -21.21 1.93
CA PHE A 71 -5.53 -21.38 1.23
C PHE A 71 -5.75 -22.80 0.72
N SER A 72 -4.70 -23.41 0.17
CA SER A 72 -4.72 -24.78 -0.34
C SER A 72 -5.00 -25.82 0.76
N GLN A 73 -4.45 -25.64 1.97
CA GLN A 73 -4.75 -26.52 3.11
C GLN A 73 -6.20 -26.45 3.60
N PHE A 74 -6.88 -25.33 3.37
CA PHE A 74 -8.30 -25.15 3.68
C PHE A 74 -9.22 -25.49 2.50
N GLY A 75 -8.69 -26.06 1.41
CA GLY A 75 -9.46 -26.52 0.25
C GLY A 75 -10.13 -25.40 -0.55
N LYS A 76 -9.68 -24.15 -0.39
CA LYS A 76 -10.23 -22.99 -1.12
C LYS A 76 -9.12 -22.35 -1.95
N ALA A 77 -9.44 -21.98 -3.19
CA ALA A 77 -8.49 -21.24 -4.02
C ALA A 77 -8.19 -19.88 -3.37
N ALA A 78 -6.92 -19.50 -3.35
CA ALA A 78 -6.51 -18.17 -2.91
C ALA A 78 -7.24 -17.10 -3.74
N PRO A 79 -7.70 -15.99 -3.14
CA PRO A 79 -8.29 -14.91 -3.90
C PRO A 79 -7.25 -14.41 -4.90
N ALA A 80 -7.61 -14.39 -6.19
CA ALA A 80 -6.72 -13.96 -7.26
C ALA A 80 -6.07 -12.62 -6.87
N LYS A 81 -4.72 -12.59 -6.83
CA LYS A 81 -3.97 -11.37 -6.57
C LYS A 81 -4.35 -10.35 -7.64
N LYS A 82 -5.24 -9.42 -7.29
CA LYS A 82 -5.56 -8.26 -8.14
C LYS A 82 -4.24 -7.57 -8.49
N SER A 83 -3.93 -7.51 -9.78
CA SER A 83 -2.73 -6.87 -10.30
C SER A 83 -2.60 -5.45 -9.73
N THR A 84 -1.39 -4.93 -9.55
CA THR A 84 -1.15 -3.55 -9.07
C THR A 84 -1.98 -2.52 -9.86
N LYS A 85 -2.17 -2.78 -11.16
CA LYS A 85 -3.05 -1.98 -12.04
C LYS A 85 -4.53 -2.06 -11.64
N GLU A 86 -5.00 -3.23 -11.26
CA GLU A 86 -6.37 -3.50 -10.83
C GLU A 86 -6.64 -2.98 -9.40
N ARG A 87 -5.64 -3.00 -8.51
CA ARG A 87 -5.70 -2.34 -7.19
C ARG A 87 -5.77 -0.82 -7.31
N MET A 88 -5.02 -0.22 -8.24
CA MET A 88 -5.10 1.23 -8.50
C MET A 88 -6.46 1.63 -9.07
N THR A 89 -7.00 0.87 -10.03
CA THR A 89 -8.31 1.19 -10.63
C THR A 89 -9.46 0.95 -9.65
N GLU A 90 -9.39 -0.09 -8.81
CA GLU A 90 -10.37 -0.32 -7.74
C GLU A 90 -10.32 0.78 -6.66
N SER A 91 -9.13 1.25 -6.29
CA SER A 91 -8.95 2.36 -5.34
C SER A 91 -9.51 3.68 -5.89
N LEU A 92 -9.24 3.99 -7.16
CA LEU A 92 -9.83 5.12 -7.86
C LEU A 92 -11.36 5.00 -7.92
N ARG A 93 -11.90 3.82 -8.22
CA ARG A 93 -13.35 3.57 -8.29
C ARG A 93 -14.04 3.69 -6.92
N LYS A 94 -13.43 3.19 -5.85
CA LYS A 94 -13.95 3.34 -4.47
C LYS A 94 -13.88 4.78 -3.97
N ASN A 95 -12.81 5.51 -4.29
CA ASN A 95 -12.71 6.93 -3.95
C ASN A 95 -13.73 7.77 -4.73
N GLN A 96 -13.96 7.48 -6.01
CA GLN A 96 -15.02 8.13 -6.81
C GLN A 96 -16.42 7.82 -6.26
N ALA A 97 -16.68 6.58 -5.85
CA ALA A 97 -17.95 6.19 -5.22
C ALA A 97 -18.16 6.88 -3.85
N SER A 98 -17.09 7.07 -3.07
CA SER A 98 -17.15 7.79 -1.79
C SER A 98 -17.40 9.30 -1.97
N LEU A 99 -16.90 9.89 -3.06
CA LEU A 99 -17.18 11.27 -3.46
C LEU A 99 -18.62 11.43 -3.97
N GLY A 100 -19.12 10.46 -4.74
CA GLY A 100 -20.51 10.40 -5.20
C GLY A 100 -21.53 10.20 -4.06
N ALA A 101 -21.17 9.42 -3.03
CA ALA A 101 -22.01 9.26 -1.84
C ALA A 101 -22.02 10.51 -0.95
N ARG A 102 -20.91 11.26 -0.89
CA ARG A 102 -20.83 12.54 -0.17
C ARG A 102 -21.59 13.66 -0.88
N THR A 103 -21.65 13.69 -2.21
CA THR A 103 -22.48 14.65 -2.95
C THR A 103 -23.97 14.32 -2.88
N ALA A 104 -24.36 13.04 -2.80
CA ALA A 104 -25.74 12.64 -2.59
C ALA A 104 -26.28 12.93 -1.18
N HIS A 105 -25.39 13.06 -0.17
CA HIS A 105 -25.77 13.40 1.20
C HIS A 105 -25.91 14.91 1.43
N ILE A 106 -25.37 15.76 0.54
CA ILE A 106 -25.48 17.22 0.61
C ILE A 106 -26.74 17.72 -0.12
N THR A 107 -27.32 16.92 -1.04
CA THR A 107 -28.48 17.31 -1.84
C THR A 107 -29.83 16.91 -1.26
N LYS A 108 -29.89 16.26 -0.08
CA LYS A 108 -31.15 15.88 0.57
C LYS A 108 -31.77 16.94 1.49
N ASP A 109 -31.03 17.98 1.86
CA ASP A 109 -31.50 19.00 2.82
C ASP A 109 -31.97 20.32 2.18
N TYR A 110 -31.99 20.42 0.85
CA TYR A 110 -32.61 21.55 0.16
C TYR A 110 -33.60 21.04 -0.90
N GLY A 111 -34.78 20.65 -0.42
CA GLY A 111 -35.96 20.49 -1.26
C GLY A 111 -36.48 21.85 -1.75
N ASN A 112 -36.85 21.88 -3.02
CA ASN A 112 -37.72 22.84 -3.70
C ASN A 112 -37.23 24.28 -3.87
N SER A 113 -36.64 24.57 -5.04
CA SER A 113 -37.32 25.36 -6.09
C SER A 113 -36.40 25.52 -7.29
N ILE A 114 -36.91 25.22 -8.50
CA ILE A 114 -36.67 25.85 -9.82
C ILE A 114 -36.99 24.84 -10.96
N PRO A 115 -37.59 25.29 -12.09
CA PRO A 115 -38.48 24.51 -12.97
C PRO A 115 -37.77 23.76 -14.13
N PRO A 116 -38.53 23.00 -14.98
CA PRO A 116 -37.98 22.02 -15.90
C PRO A 116 -37.56 22.61 -17.26
N GLY A 117 -36.49 22.05 -17.82
CA GLY A 117 -35.99 22.29 -19.17
C GLY A 117 -34.46 22.21 -19.13
N THR A 118 -33.77 21.26 -19.76
CA THR A 118 -33.90 20.78 -21.12
C THR A 118 -33.37 19.35 -21.22
N LYS A 119 -33.97 18.56 -22.10
CA LYS A 119 -33.61 17.17 -22.40
C LYS A 119 -32.27 17.13 -23.14
N THR A 120 -31.27 16.41 -22.62
CA THR A 120 -30.14 15.93 -23.44
C THR A 120 -30.26 14.43 -23.65
N ARG A 121 -30.41 14.08 -24.94
CA ARG A 121 -30.62 12.76 -25.49
C ARG A 121 -29.30 12.00 -25.49
N THR A 122 -29.19 10.91 -24.72
CA THR A 122 -28.09 9.94 -24.85
C THR A 122 -28.24 9.17 -26.15
N SER A 123 -27.23 9.25 -27.01
CA SER A 123 -27.11 8.46 -28.24
C SER A 123 -25.75 7.77 -28.23
N THR A 124 -25.77 6.48 -27.95
CA THR A 124 -24.70 5.53 -28.22
C THR A 124 -24.69 5.15 -29.70
N LYS A 125 -23.57 5.33 -30.42
CA LYS A 125 -23.06 4.29 -31.36
C LYS A 125 -21.66 4.59 -31.87
N SER A 126 -21.00 3.48 -32.14
CA SER A 126 -19.61 3.21 -32.48
C SER A 126 -19.23 3.51 -33.94
N SER A 127 -17.90 3.44 -34.16
CA SER A 127 -17.15 3.02 -35.36
C SER A 127 -16.96 4.03 -36.51
N GLY A 128 -15.71 4.11 -37.00
CA GLY A 128 -15.40 4.58 -38.35
C GLY A 128 -14.19 5.51 -38.49
N THR A 129 -13.01 4.91 -38.64
CA THR A 129 -11.88 5.26 -39.54
C THR A 129 -11.70 6.69 -40.10
N ALA A 130 -10.52 7.27 -39.76
CA ALA A 130 -9.58 8.09 -40.55
C ALA A 130 -10.08 9.21 -41.50
N LYS A 131 -9.64 10.46 -41.23
CA LYS A 131 -8.86 11.30 -42.17
C LYS A 131 -8.39 12.62 -41.55
N SER A 132 -7.32 13.13 -42.13
CA SER A 132 -6.42 14.22 -41.72
C SER A 132 -7.00 15.63 -41.58
N ALA A 133 -6.23 16.43 -40.83
CA ALA A 133 -5.96 17.86 -40.93
C ALA A 133 -7.10 18.84 -40.64
N GLU A 134 -6.88 19.78 -39.71
CA GLU A 134 -6.73 21.23 -39.98
C GLU A 134 -6.58 22.01 -38.66
N ASN A 135 -5.74 23.04 -38.68
CA ASN A 135 -5.40 23.92 -37.56
C ASN A 135 -6.65 24.51 -36.87
N THR A 136 -6.70 24.45 -35.54
CA THR A 136 -7.45 25.43 -34.74
C THR A 136 -6.65 25.77 -33.48
N GLU A 137 -6.30 27.05 -33.38
CA GLU A 137 -5.58 27.68 -32.28
C GLU A 137 -6.29 27.45 -30.94
N THR A 138 -5.55 27.01 -29.93
CA THR A 138 -6.04 26.95 -28.55
C THR A 138 -6.23 28.37 -28.01
N PRO A 139 -7.40 28.74 -27.45
CA PRO A 139 -7.61 30.07 -26.89
C PRO A 139 -6.66 30.31 -25.71
N SER A 140 -5.90 31.42 -25.80
CA SER A 140 -4.91 31.85 -24.82
C SER A 140 -5.53 32.00 -23.42
N VAL A 141 -4.82 31.49 -22.40
CA VAL A 141 -5.20 31.55 -20.96
C VAL A 141 -5.54 32.97 -20.51
N VAL A 142 -4.97 33.98 -21.17
CA VAL A 142 -5.24 35.39 -20.93
C VAL A 142 -6.71 35.76 -21.23
N SER A 143 -7.31 35.21 -22.28
CA SER A 143 -8.71 35.46 -22.66
C SER A 143 -9.70 34.88 -21.64
N MET A 144 -9.41 33.68 -21.10
CA MET A 144 -10.27 33.09 -20.07
C MET A 144 -10.22 33.87 -18.75
N VAL A 145 -9.07 34.46 -18.41
CA VAL A 145 -8.91 35.31 -17.22
C VAL A 145 -9.63 36.64 -17.42
N THR A 146 -9.54 37.28 -18.59
CA THR A 146 -10.24 38.56 -18.84
C THR A 146 -11.76 38.40 -18.83
N ASP A 147 -12.28 37.28 -19.34
CA ASP A 147 -13.71 37.00 -19.33
C ASP A 147 -14.22 36.70 -17.91
N ALA A 148 -13.42 36.04 -17.09
CA ALA A 148 -13.71 35.82 -15.67
C ALA A 148 -13.69 37.13 -14.87
N VAL A 149 -12.74 38.03 -15.13
CA VAL A 149 -12.66 39.35 -14.49
C VAL A 149 -13.84 40.23 -14.91
N SER A 150 -14.18 40.31 -16.20
CA SER A 150 -15.35 41.09 -16.67
C SER A 150 -16.67 40.55 -16.10
N THR A 151 -16.78 39.22 -15.95
CA THR A 151 -17.94 38.59 -15.31
C THR A 151 -18.00 38.89 -13.82
N ALA A 152 -16.85 38.96 -13.13
CA ALA A 152 -16.78 39.35 -11.73
C ALA A 152 -17.14 40.84 -11.54
N GLU A 153 -16.63 41.74 -12.39
CA GLU A 153 -16.96 43.17 -12.36
C GLU A 153 -18.45 43.43 -12.56
N LYS A 154 -19.09 42.75 -13.53
CA LYS A 154 -20.54 42.85 -13.75
C LYS A 154 -21.35 42.35 -12.55
N ARG A 155 -20.85 41.34 -11.82
CA ARG A 155 -21.49 40.84 -10.58
C ARG A 155 -21.31 41.83 -9.43
N VAL A 156 -20.13 42.42 -9.28
CA VAL A 156 -19.86 43.45 -8.26
C VAL A 156 -20.73 44.68 -8.49
N ASN A 157 -20.79 45.19 -9.72
CA ASN A 157 -21.64 46.34 -10.06
C ASN A 157 -23.13 46.06 -9.81
N ARG A 158 -23.60 44.83 -10.08
CA ARG A 158 -24.98 44.42 -9.77
C ARG A 158 -25.25 44.31 -8.27
N LEU A 159 -24.27 43.89 -7.47
CA LEU A 159 -24.38 43.85 -6.00
C LEU A 159 -24.40 45.25 -5.39
N ILE A 160 -23.63 46.20 -5.96
CA ILE A 160 -23.65 47.61 -5.54
C ILE A 160 -25.03 48.22 -5.78
N SER A 161 -25.63 48.04 -6.98
CA SER A 161 -26.98 48.55 -7.26
C SER A 161 -28.09 47.88 -6.42
N LEU A 162 -27.88 46.64 -5.95
CA LEU A 162 -28.80 45.96 -5.05
C LEU A 162 -28.63 46.40 -3.59
N ALA A 163 -27.42 46.82 -3.20
CA ALA A 163 -27.16 47.39 -1.89
C ALA A 163 -27.87 48.75 -1.70
N ASP A 164 -27.96 49.56 -2.76
CA ASP A 164 -28.68 50.86 -2.75
C ASP A 164 -30.23 50.72 -2.64
N SER A 165 -30.79 49.51 -2.74
CA SER A 165 -32.26 49.28 -2.76
C SER A 165 -32.79 48.33 -1.69
N ALA A 166 -31.93 47.76 -0.84
CA ALA A 166 -32.34 46.88 0.24
C ALA A 166 -32.51 47.65 1.57
N PRO A 167 -33.49 47.30 2.42
CA PRO A 167 -33.55 47.87 3.76
C PRO A 167 -32.31 47.43 4.55
N ASP A 168 -31.57 48.39 5.13
CA ASP A 168 -30.28 48.19 5.81
C ASP A 168 -30.23 46.96 6.74
N SER A 169 -31.36 46.59 7.36
CA SER A 169 -31.49 45.41 8.24
C SER A 169 -31.17 44.08 7.55
N GLU A 170 -31.62 43.83 6.31
CA GLU A 170 -31.42 42.54 5.64
C GLU A 170 -29.97 42.36 5.14
N LEU A 171 -29.31 43.47 4.80
CA LEU A 171 -27.90 43.49 4.45
C LEU A 171 -27.03 43.25 5.69
N VAL A 172 -27.35 43.88 6.82
CA VAL A 172 -26.66 43.65 8.10
C VAL A 172 -26.77 42.19 8.55
N ASP A 173 -27.94 41.56 8.41
CA ASP A 173 -28.11 40.14 8.75
C ASP A 173 -27.29 39.22 7.83
N LYS A 174 -27.23 39.51 6.52
CA LYS A 174 -26.40 38.75 5.56
C LYS A 174 -24.91 38.93 5.82
N ILE A 175 -24.48 40.14 6.20
CA ILE A 175 -23.10 40.45 6.58
C ILE A 175 -22.74 39.69 7.85
N GLY A 176 -23.58 39.73 8.90
CA GLY A 176 -23.34 38.97 10.13
C GLY A 176 -23.28 37.45 9.91
N ALA A 177 -24.13 36.91 9.03
CA ALA A 177 -24.06 35.49 8.64
C ALA A 177 -22.77 35.15 7.87
N ALA A 178 -22.28 36.07 7.01
CA ALA A 178 -21.02 35.92 6.30
C ALA A 178 -19.82 35.99 7.25
N GLU A 179 -19.81 36.92 8.19
CA GLU A 179 -18.78 37.05 9.23
C GLU A 179 -18.68 35.78 10.09
N LEU A 180 -19.81 35.25 10.57
CA LEU A 180 -19.84 33.97 11.30
C LEU A 180 -19.28 32.81 10.46
N ARG A 181 -19.59 32.78 9.17
CA ARG A 181 -19.05 31.76 8.25
C ARG A 181 -17.55 31.92 8.07
N ILE A 182 -17.05 33.15 7.96
CA ILE A 182 -15.61 33.45 7.88
C ILE A 182 -14.91 32.99 9.16
N SER A 183 -15.41 33.37 10.35
CA SER A 183 -14.83 32.95 11.63
C SER A 183 -14.74 31.43 11.75
N LYS A 184 -15.78 30.70 11.33
CA LYS A 184 -15.78 29.24 11.33
C LYS A 184 -14.75 28.65 10.37
N LEU A 185 -14.57 29.25 9.19
CA LEU A 185 -13.55 28.81 8.23
C LEU A 185 -12.14 29.10 8.74
N THR A 186 -11.90 30.24 9.36
CA THR A 186 -10.60 30.60 9.95
C THR A 186 -10.15 29.57 10.99
N VAL A 187 -11.01 29.25 11.96
CA VAL A 187 -10.70 28.22 12.98
C VAL A 187 -10.42 26.86 12.34
N ARG A 188 -11.14 26.51 11.27
CA ARG A 188 -10.90 25.27 10.54
C ARG A 188 -9.56 25.28 9.81
N ILE A 189 -9.16 26.41 9.23
CA ILE A 189 -7.85 26.57 8.57
C ILE A 189 -6.73 26.44 9.59
N GLU A 190 -6.81 27.15 10.71
CA GLU A 190 -5.83 27.07 11.80
C GLU A 190 -5.67 25.63 12.30
N LYS A 191 -6.79 24.91 12.44
CA LYS A 191 -6.75 23.49 12.82
C LYS A 191 -6.05 22.62 11.77
N ILE A 192 -6.35 22.83 10.49
CA ILE A 192 -5.71 22.09 9.39
C ILE A 192 -4.21 22.40 9.34
N GLU A 193 -3.81 23.65 9.50
CA GLU A 193 -2.40 24.07 9.50
C GLU A 193 -1.65 23.44 10.67
N SER A 194 -2.26 23.41 11.86
CA SER A 194 -1.72 22.71 13.03
C SER A 194 -1.55 21.21 12.75
N ASP A 195 -2.56 20.55 12.17
CA ASP A 195 -2.50 19.12 11.86
C ASP A 195 -1.42 18.82 10.79
N ILE A 196 -1.28 19.69 9.78
CA ILE A 196 -0.21 19.57 8.76
C ILE A 196 1.17 19.72 9.41
N ALA A 197 1.34 20.69 10.31
CA ALA A 197 2.61 20.89 11.01
C ALA A 197 2.98 19.67 11.86
N GLU A 198 2.01 19.08 12.56
CA GLU A 198 2.20 17.86 13.35
C GLU A 198 2.58 16.67 12.45
N ILE A 199 1.84 16.45 11.37
CA ILE A 199 2.14 15.39 10.39
C ILE A 199 3.55 15.56 9.83
N LYS A 200 3.93 16.79 9.42
CA LYS A 200 5.27 17.05 8.91
C LYS A 200 6.36 16.72 9.95
N LYS A 201 6.16 17.14 11.20
CA LYS A 201 7.08 16.85 12.30
C LYS A 201 7.20 15.35 12.58
N THR A 202 6.11 14.59 12.50
CA THR A 202 6.16 13.12 12.65
C THR A 202 6.87 12.46 11.47
N SER A 203 6.62 12.93 10.24
CA SER A 203 7.27 12.45 9.03
C SER A 203 8.79 12.66 9.07
N GLU A 204 9.25 13.84 9.51
CA GLU A 204 10.67 14.15 9.66
C GLU A 204 11.37 13.25 10.69
N ARG A 205 10.70 12.92 11.81
CA ARG A 205 11.22 11.97 12.79
C ARG A 205 11.31 10.56 12.22
N ASN A 206 10.24 10.07 11.60
CA ASN A 206 10.22 8.75 10.97
C ASN A 206 11.32 8.64 9.91
N MET A 207 11.53 9.69 9.11
CA MET A 207 12.59 9.71 8.10
C MET A 207 13.99 9.71 8.73
N SER A 208 14.16 10.33 9.89
CA SER A 208 15.43 10.30 10.63
C SER A 208 15.71 8.91 11.19
N GLU A 209 14.70 8.25 11.77
CA GLU A 209 14.79 6.86 12.26
C GLU A 209 15.12 5.88 11.12
N ILE A 210 14.45 6.02 9.97
CA ILE A 210 14.72 5.19 8.79
C ILE A 210 16.17 5.39 8.29
N LYS A 211 16.67 6.63 8.27
CA LYS A 211 18.05 6.90 7.87
C LYS A 211 19.05 6.25 8.83
N GLU A 212 18.81 6.33 10.13
CA GLU A 212 19.65 5.69 11.14
C GLU A 212 19.66 4.17 10.99
N MET A 213 18.48 3.57 10.82
CA MET A 213 18.35 2.14 10.54
C MET A 213 19.11 1.74 9.26
N LEU A 214 18.99 2.52 8.18
CA LEU A 214 19.67 2.27 6.92
C LEU A 214 21.20 2.32 7.09
N SER A 215 21.73 3.33 7.78
CA SER A 215 23.17 3.40 8.09
C SER A 215 23.62 2.24 8.99
N SER A 216 22.76 1.75 9.89
CA SER A 216 23.08 0.58 10.71
C SER A 216 23.13 -0.72 9.87
N LEU A 217 22.24 -0.85 8.89
CA LEU A 217 22.18 -1.99 7.97
C LEU A 217 23.35 -1.99 7.00
N GLU A 218 23.74 -0.82 6.50
CA GLU A 218 24.92 -0.63 5.66
C GLU A 218 26.17 -1.13 6.40
N LYS A 219 26.40 -0.68 7.64
CA LYS A 219 27.51 -1.18 8.48
C LYS A 219 27.49 -2.69 8.68
N ARG A 220 26.30 -3.29 8.88
CA ARG A 220 26.18 -4.75 9.01
C ARG A 220 26.51 -5.47 7.70
N THR A 221 26.16 -4.87 6.57
CA THR A 221 26.47 -5.39 5.24
C THR A 221 27.97 -5.35 4.98
N ASP A 222 28.63 -4.26 5.35
CA ASP A 222 30.08 -4.12 5.25
C ASP A 222 30.80 -5.20 6.07
N ILE A 223 30.38 -5.40 7.32
CA ILE A 223 30.92 -6.47 8.17
C ILE A 223 30.71 -7.84 7.52
N ALA A 224 29.50 -8.13 7.01
CA ALA A 224 29.23 -9.39 6.33
C ALA A 224 30.12 -9.58 5.10
N ASN A 225 30.37 -8.51 4.34
CA ASN A 225 31.25 -8.53 3.18
C ASN A 225 32.71 -8.80 3.58
N ASP A 226 33.20 -8.20 4.68
CA ASP A 226 34.52 -8.49 5.23
C ASP A 226 34.67 -9.97 5.63
N TRP A 227 33.62 -10.56 6.23
CA TRP A 227 33.61 -11.99 6.54
C TRP A 227 33.64 -12.86 5.29
N VAL A 228 32.87 -12.52 4.25
CA VAL A 228 32.89 -13.24 2.98
C VAL A 228 34.30 -13.20 2.37
N ASN A 229 34.91 -12.01 2.30
CA ASN A 229 36.27 -11.85 1.79
C ASN A 229 37.29 -12.66 2.59
N TYR A 230 37.16 -12.69 3.92
CA TYR A 230 38.00 -13.52 4.78
C TYR A 230 37.85 -15.01 4.46
N PHE A 231 36.61 -15.50 4.31
CA PHE A 231 36.36 -16.90 4.00
C PHE A 231 36.81 -17.29 2.59
N GLU A 232 36.63 -16.43 1.59
CA GLU A 232 37.15 -16.65 0.24
C GLU A 232 38.67 -16.80 0.26
N LYS A 233 39.38 -15.90 0.94
CA LYS A 233 40.83 -15.99 1.11
C LYS A 233 41.25 -17.28 1.82
N SER A 234 40.57 -17.65 2.90
CA SER A 234 40.86 -18.89 3.63
C SER A 234 40.62 -20.14 2.78
N LEU A 235 39.60 -20.13 1.92
CA LEU A 235 39.31 -21.22 1.00
C LEU A 235 40.39 -21.35 -0.09
N ASP A 236 40.89 -20.23 -0.61
CA ASP A 236 41.96 -20.24 -1.60
C ASP A 236 43.29 -20.72 -1.00
N GLU A 237 43.61 -20.31 0.23
CA GLU A 237 44.77 -20.83 0.97
C GLU A 237 44.65 -22.33 1.24
N TYR A 238 43.46 -22.81 1.62
CA TYR A 238 43.20 -24.22 1.83
C TYR A 238 43.36 -25.04 0.54
N LYS A 239 42.82 -24.56 -0.59
CA LYS A 239 42.99 -25.20 -1.90
C LYS A 239 44.46 -25.26 -2.31
N ALA A 240 45.19 -24.16 -2.15
CA ALA A 240 46.63 -24.12 -2.46
C ALA A 240 47.42 -25.13 -1.61
N SER A 241 47.09 -25.26 -0.32
CA SER A 241 47.67 -26.27 0.55
C SER A 241 47.33 -27.69 0.11
N GLN A 242 46.08 -27.95 -0.27
CA GLN A 242 45.64 -29.25 -0.77
C GLN A 242 46.36 -29.62 -2.07
N ASP A 243 46.48 -28.70 -3.01
CA ASP A 243 47.18 -28.91 -4.29
C ASP A 243 48.68 -29.20 -4.08
N ALA A 244 49.31 -28.53 -3.11
CA ALA A 244 50.70 -28.81 -2.73
C ALA A 244 50.87 -30.23 -2.16
N VAL A 245 49.97 -30.67 -1.28
CA VAL A 245 49.98 -32.03 -0.72
C VAL A 245 49.73 -33.07 -1.81
N CYS A 246 48.75 -32.85 -2.68
CA CYS A 246 48.46 -33.74 -3.81
C CYS A 246 49.66 -33.87 -4.75
N SER A 247 50.36 -32.76 -5.01
CA SER A 247 51.58 -32.75 -5.84
C SER A 247 52.71 -33.54 -5.18
N SER A 248 52.98 -33.30 -3.89
CA SER A 248 53.98 -34.04 -3.12
C SER A 248 53.68 -35.55 -3.03
N LEU A 249 52.41 -35.92 -2.84
CA LEU A 249 52.00 -37.32 -2.80
C LEU A 249 52.20 -37.99 -4.16
N LYS A 250 51.89 -37.28 -5.25
CA LYS A 250 52.08 -37.78 -6.61
C LYS A 250 53.55 -38.04 -6.90
N ASP A 251 54.44 -37.14 -6.48
CA ASP A 251 55.89 -37.32 -6.62
C ASP A 251 56.38 -38.52 -5.79
N SER A 252 55.95 -38.63 -4.53
CA SER A 252 56.31 -39.77 -3.67
C SER A 252 55.81 -41.11 -4.21
N VAL A 253 54.61 -41.16 -4.79
CA VAL A 253 54.08 -42.37 -5.45
C VAL A 253 54.88 -42.71 -6.71
N ALA A 254 55.31 -41.70 -7.48
CA ALA A 254 56.14 -41.91 -8.65
C ALA A 254 57.53 -42.48 -8.27
N ASP A 255 58.15 -41.94 -7.22
CA ASP A 255 59.42 -42.45 -6.68
C ASP A 255 59.29 -43.91 -6.20
N ALA A 256 58.24 -44.21 -5.42
CA ALA A 256 57.97 -45.57 -4.94
C ALA A 256 57.69 -46.55 -6.11
N ALA A 257 56.98 -46.10 -7.15
CA ALA A 257 56.73 -46.91 -8.34
C ALA A 257 58.04 -47.23 -9.08
N ALA A 258 58.95 -46.26 -9.20
CA ALA A 258 60.27 -46.45 -9.81
C ALA A 258 61.14 -47.43 -8.99
N GLU A 259 61.13 -47.32 -7.66
CA GLU A 259 61.83 -48.25 -6.76
C GLU A 259 61.29 -49.68 -6.91
N ILE A 260 59.96 -49.85 -6.95
CA ILE A 260 59.33 -51.16 -7.19
C ILE A 260 59.75 -51.73 -8.56
N GLU A 261 59.82 -50.90 -9.60
CA GLU A 261 60.26 -51.33 -10.93
C GLU A 261 61.73 -51.80 -10.93
N GLU A 262 62.60 -51.14 -10.18
CA GLU A 262 63.98 -51.58 -9.96
C GLU A 262 64.05 -52.91 -9.20
N LEU A 263 63.27 -53.07 -8.14
CA LEU A 263 63.20 -54.31 -7.37
C LEU A 263 62.69 -55.50 -8.20
N LYS A 264 61.85 -55.26 -9.22
CA LYS A 264 61.43 -56.32 -10.16
C LYS A 264 62.57 -56.84 -11.05
N LYS A 265 63.68 -56.10 -11.19
CA LYS A 265 64.84 -56.57 -11.96
C LYS A 265 65.58 -57.67 -11.18
N PRO A 266 66.16 -58.68 -11.85
CA PRO A 266 67.03 -59.68 -11.22
C PRO A 266 68.16 -58.99 -10.45
N PHE A 267 68.59 -59.54 -9.31
CA PHE A 267 69.49 -58.85 -8.39
C PHE A 267 70.80 -58.35 -9.06
N TRP A 268 71.33 -59.11 -10.02
CA TRP A 268 72.56 -58.78 -10.76
C TRP A 268 72.37 -57.72 -11.86
N LYS A 269 71.14 -57.25 -12.10
CA LYS A 269 70.78 -56.18 -13.06
C LYS A 269 70.22 -54.92 -12.38
N ARG A 270 70.16 -54.89 -11.04
CA ARG A 270 69.83 -53.67 -10.29
C ARG A 270 71.04 -52.74 -10.33
N LYS A 271 70.81 -51.44 -10.54
CA LYS A 271 71.89 -50.45 -10.59
C LYS A 271 72.25 -49.96 -9.20
#